data_AF-D0RP92-F1
#
_entry.id   AF-D0RP92-F1
#
_cell.length_a   1.000
_cell.length_b   1.000
_cell.length_c   1.000
_cell.angle_alpha   90.00
_cell.angle_beta   90.00
_cell.angle_gamma   90.00
#
_symmetry.space_group_name_H-M   'P 1'
#
loop_
_entity.id
_entity.type
_entity.pdbx_description
1 polymer ?
#
loop_
_entity_poly.entity_id
_entity_poly.type
_entity_poly.pdbx_seq_one_letter_code
_entity_poly.pdbx_strand_id
1 'polypeptide(L)'
;MNKTLEKGFSLVELLVVVAIIGVLAGVGIVGYQSYTESAKEKVAEANYNSVVRFIETELTLLNNGVQDKSGALFAINAVETVTSSTYSSCGTTAFNRGNSTNGTIQKLKGAVACHFGTQDGGLKFKNPFKSSQTNAVVGTDDNSVGPVALYQKGTIIIRQSQNTENGITSAGQVAAETATSGKITVTYVGKNETAAPALTAQTTANGYKHKHLELK
;
A
#
# COMPACT_ATOMS: atom_id res chain seq x y z
N MET A 1 -61.85 -22.00 -35.58
CA MET A 1 -60.45 -21.86 -35.10
C MET A 1 -60.10 -20.38 -35.10
N ASN A 2 -60.06 -19.74 -33.94
CA ASN A 2 -59.60 -18.35 -33.84
C ASN A 2 -58.08 -18.33 -33.96
N LYS A 3 -57.56 -17.80 -35.09
CA LYS A 3 -56.14 -17.53 -35.28
C LYS A 3 -55.80 -16.25 -34.51
N THR A 4 -55.11 -16.39 -33.38
CA THR A 4 -54.47 -15.26 -32.71
C THR A 4 -53.35 -14.75 -33.61
N LEU A 5 -53.52 -13.54 -34.15
CA LEU A 5 -52.45 -12.84 -34.86
C LEU A 5 -51.36 -12.49 -33.85
N GLU A 6 -50.18 -13.10 -33.98
CA GLU A 6 -49.02 -12.69 -33.20
C GLU A 6 -48.63 -11.26 -33.61
N LYS A 7 -48.74 -10.31 -32.67
CA LYS A 7 -48.35 -8.92 -32.90
C LYS A 7 -46.83 -8.87 -33.04
N GLY A 8 -46.35 -8.63 -34.26
CA GLY A 8 -44.93 -8.37 -34.53
C GLY A 8 -44.47 -7.06 -33.87
N PHE A 9 -43.25 -7.06 -33.34
CA PHE A 9 -42.61 -5.89 -32.73
C PHE A 9 -42.28 -4.84 -33.81
N SER A 10 -42.64 -3.56 -33.60
CA SER A 10 -42.37 -2.48 -34.56
C SER A 10 -40.91 -2.04 -34.49
N LEU A 11 -40.33 -1.70 -35.65
CA LEU A 11 -39.00 -1.10 -35.72
C LEU A 11 -38.90 0.22 -34.95
N VAL A 12 -39.99 1.00 -34.90
CA VAL A 12 -40.05 2.26 -34.14
C VAL A 12 -40.00 1.99 -32.63
N GLU A 13 -40.68 0.93 -32.17
CA GLU A 13 -40.63 0.51 -30.76
C GLU A 13 -39.21 0.10 -30.37
N LEU A 14 -38.50 -0.59 -31.27
CA LEU A 14 -37.11 -0.95 -31.08
C LEU A 14 -36.20 0.28 -30.99
N LEU A 15 -36.37 1.25 -31.89
CA LEU A 15 -35.53 2.45 -31.94
C LEU A 15 -35.64 3.30 -30.68
N VAL A 16 -36.86 3.46 -30.14
CA VAL A 16 -37.07 4.21 -28.90
C VAL A 16 -36.41 3.50 -27.72
N VAL A 17 -36.51 2.17 -27.64
CA VAL A 17 -35.87 1.39 -26.56
C VAL A 17 -34.36 1.54 -26.61
N VAL A 18 -33.75 1.45 -27.80
CA VAL A 18 -32.29 1.64 -27.96
C VAL A 18 -31.87 3.06 -27.54
N ALA A 19 -32.64 4.09 -27.90
CA ALA A 19 -32.36 5.46 -27.50
C ALA A 19 -32.41 5.65 -25.97
N ILE A 20 -33.41 5.08 -25.29
CA ILE A 20 -33.54 5.16 -23.84
C ILE A 20 -32.39 4.40 -23.15
N ILE A 21 -32.07 3.19 -23.60
CA ILE A 21 -30.94 2.40 -23.05
C ILE A 21 -29.62 3.15 -23.24
N GLY A 22 -29.41 3.81 -24.39
CA GLY A 22 -28.22 4.61 -24.64
C GLY A 22 -28.02 5.73 -23.61
N VAL A 23 -29.07 6.47 -23.29
CA VAL A 23 -29.03 7.53 -22.27
C VAL A 23 -28.79 6.95 -20.87
N LEU A 24 -29.51 5.89 -20.49
CA LEU A 24 -29.37 5.23 -19.19
C LEU A 24 -27.97 4.65 -18.98
N ALA A 25 -27.39 4.05 -20.02
CA ALA A 25 -26.04 3.52 -19.98
C ALA A 25 -25.01 4.64 -19.76
N GLY A 26 -25.15 5.78 -20.46
CA GLY A 26 -24.24 6.92 -20.31
C GLY A 26 -24.19 7.46 -18.88
N VAL A 27 -25.33 7.72 -18.26
CA VAL A 27 -25.39 8.22 -16.87
C VAL A 27 -24.99 7.14 -15.86
N GLY A 28 -25.35 5.87 -16.12
CA GLY A 28 -25.04 4.74 -15.25
C GLY A 28 -23.53 4.48 -15.14
N ILE A 29 -22.78 4.63 -16.24
CA ILE A 29 -21.33 4.40 -16.26
C ILE A 29 -20.60 5.39 -15.35
N VAL A 30 -20.91 6.69 -15.43
CA VAL A 30 -20.25 7.71 -14.61
C VAL A 30 -20.54 7.51 -13.13
N GLY A 31 -21.79 7.19 -12.78
CA GLY A 31 -22.17 6.87 -11.40
C GLY A 31 -21.45 5.64 -10.86
N TYR A 32 -21.37 4.57 -11.67
CA TYR A 32 -20.67 3.34 -11.31
C TYR A 32 -19.16 3.56 -11.11
N GLN A 33 -18.51 4.33 -11.98
CA GLN A 33 -17.09 4.69 -11.84
C GLN A 33 -16.82 5.44 -10.53
N SER A 34 -17.64 6.44 -10.19
CA SER A 34 -17.49 7.19 -8.94
C SER A 34 -17.68 6.30 -7.69
N TYR A 35 -18.68 5.41 -7.72
CA TYR A 35 -18.93 4.48 -6.63
C TYR A 35 -17.76 3.50 -6.43
N THR A 36 -17.27 2.91 -7.53
CA THR A 36 -16.14 1.97 -7.48
C THR A 36 -14.84 2.65 -7.06
N GLU A 37 -14.57 3.88 -7.51
CA GLU A 37 -13.43 4.69 -7.05
C GLU A 37 -13.49 4.92 -5.54
N SER A 38 -14.65 5.37 -5.03
CA SER A 38 -14.87 5.62 -3.60
C SER A 38 -14.72 4.35 -2.75
N ALA A 39 -15.18 3.21 -3.26
CA ALA A 39 -15.02 1.92 -2.60
C ALA A 39 -13.54 1.51 -2.51
N LYS A 40 -12.78 1.69 -3.59
CA LYS A 40 -11.33 1.42 -3.63
C LYS A 40 -10.57 2.31 -2.65
N GLU A 41 -10.92 3.60 -2.55
CA GLU A 41 -10.32 4.52 -1.58
C GLU A 41 -10.54 4.05 -0.14
N LYS A 42 -11.78 3.70 0.22
CA LYS A 42 -12.10 3.18 1.57
C LYS A 42 -11.31 1.92 1.92
N VAL A 43 -11.17 0.99 0.97
CA VAL A 43 -10.36 -0.22 1.16
C VAL A 43 -8.89 0.13 1.36
N ALA A 44 -8.33 1.03 0.54
CA ALA A 44 -6.93 1.41 0.64
C ALA A 44 -6.62 2.12 1.97
N GLU A 45 -7.52 2.96 2.46
CA GLU A 45 -7.39 3.61 3.77
C GLU A 45 -7.53 2.62 4.93
N ALA A 46 -8.47 1.67 4.84
CA ALA A 46 -8.62 0.61 5.84
C ALA A 46 -7.36 -0.28 5.92
N ASN A 47 -6.78 -0.61 4.76
CA ASN A 47 -5.51 -1.33 4.68
C ASN A 47 -4.39 -0.53 5.33
N TYR A 48 -4.24 0.76 5.02
CA TYR A 48 -3.23 1.63 5.65
C TYR A 48 -3.35 1.65 7.18
N ASN A 49 -4.56 1.86 7.70
CA ASN A 49 -4.80 1.87 9.14
C ASN A 49 -4.48 0.51 9.79
N SER A 50 -4.75 -0.59 9.10
CA SER A 50 -4.44 -1.94 9.58
C SER A 50 -2.93 -2.19 9.64
N VAL A 51 -2.20 -1.78 8.59
CA VAL A 51 -0.73 -1.85 8.55
C VAL A 51 -0.11 -1.02 9.67
N VAL A 52 -0.55 0.23 9.84
CA VAL A 52 -0.04 1.10 10.91
C VAL A 52 -0.26 0.49 12.29
N ARG A 53 -1.48 0.05 12.61
CA ARG A 53 -1.81 -0.56 13.91
C ARG A 53 -0.99 -1.81 14.18
N PHE A 54 -0.78 -2.62 13.16
CA PHE A 54 0.05 -3.82 13.26
C PHE A 54 1.50 -3.45 13.59
N ILE A 55 2.12 -2.53 12.84
CA ILE A 55 3.51 -2.12 13.10
C ILE A 55 3.63 -1.48 14.48
N GLU A 56 2.69 -0.64 14.90
CA GLU A 56 2.67 -0.04 16.25
C GLU A 56 2.64 -1.10 17.35
N THR A 57 1.81 -2.13 17.19
CA THR A 57 1.69 -3.22 18.15
C THR A 57 2.99 -4.03 18.21
N GLU A 58 3.52 -4.43 17.06
CA GLU A 58 4.79 -5.17 16.98
C GLU A 58 5.95 -4.37 17.57
N LEU A 59 6.10 -3.09 17.21
CA LEU A 59 7.14 -2.23 17.76
C LEU A 59 6.97 -1.99 19.25
N THR A 60 5.74 -1.95 19.78
CA THR A 60 5.52 -1.83 21.23
C THR A 60 6.02 -3.08 21.96
N LEU A 61 5.73 -4.27 21.44
CA LEU A 61 6.20 -5.52 22.03
C LEU A 61 7.73 -5.64 21.95
N LEU A 62 8.29 -5.28 20.78
CA LEU A 62 9.72 -5.33 20.53
C LEU A 62 10.45 -4.28 21.38
N ASN A 63 10.10 -2.99 21.31
CA ASN A 63 10.84 -1.92 22.00
C ASN A 63 10.81 -2.05 23.52
N ASN A 64 9.76 -2.65 24.09
CA ASN A 64 9.66 -2.87 25.52
C ASN A 64 10.27 -4.20 25.99
N GLY A 65 10.89 -4.97 25.09
CA GLY A 65 11.55 -6.24 25.43
C GLY A 65 10.58 -7.34 25.86
N VAL A 66 9.28 -7.22 25.56
CA VAL A 66 8.28 -8.27 25.84
C VAL A 66 8.57 -9.51 25.00
N GLN A 67 9.03 -9.30 23.76
CA GLN A 67 9.61 -10.31 22.91
C GLN A 67 10.76 -9.70 22.11
N ASP A 68 11.84 -10.45 21.92
CA ASP A 68 12.94 -10.04 21.03
C ASP A 68 12.68 -10.50 19.59
N LYS A 69 11.95 -11.60 19.42
CA LYS A 69 11.58 -12.15 18.12
C LYS A 69 10.09 -11.94 17.86
N SER A 70 9.77 -11.44 16.68
CA SER A 70 8.37 -11.36 16.24
C SER A 70 7.87 -12.72 15.78
N GLY A 71 6.64 -13.08 16.19
CA GLY A 71 5.95 -14.27 15.67
C GLY A 71 5.30 -14.07 14.30
N ALA A 72 5.12 -12.82 13.86
CA ALA A 72 4.41 -12.46 12.64
C ALA A 72 5.33 -11.92 11.54
N LEU A 73 6.45 -11.30 11.92
CA LEU A 73 7.42 -10.71 11.01
C LEU A 73 8.56 -11.67 10.76
N PHE A 74 8.78 -12.01 9.48
CA PHE A 74 9.91 -12.79 9.04
C PHE A 74 10.86 -11.93 8.20
N ALA A 75 12.12 -11.88 8.61
CA ALA A 75 13.15 -11.12 7.96
C ALA A 75 13.41 -11.69 6.56
N ILE A 76 13.24 -10.86 5.53
CA ILE A 76 13.53 -11.23 4.14
C ILE A 76 15.04 -11.23 3.89
N ASN A 77 15.54 -12.16 3.07
CA ASN A 77 16.98 -12.34 2.85
C ASN A 77 17.60 -11.17 2.05
N ALA A 78 16.83 -10.51 1.19
CA ALA A 78 17.12 -9.19 0.61
C ALA A 78 15.79 -8.44 0.41
N VAL A 79 15.75 -7.13 0.66
CA VAL A 79 14.73 -6.29 0.02
C VAL A 79 15.18 -6.20 -1.44
N GLU A 80 14.69 -7.11 -2.28
CA GLU A 80 15.00 -7.06 -3.71
C GLU A 80 14.54 -5.72 -4.27
N THR A 81 15.40 -5.12 -5.09
CA THR A 81 15.36 -3.74 -5.54
C THR A 81 13.95 -3.27 -5.88
N VAL A 82 13.54 -2.22 -5.19
CA VAL A 82 12.18 -1.71 -5.15
C VAL A 82 11.90 -0.89 -6.41
N THR A 83 11.92 -1.56 -7.55
CA THR A 83 11.52 -0.99 -8.84
C THR A 83 10.03 -1.16 -9.11
N SER A 84 9.39 -2.14 -8.49
CA SER A 84 7.92 -2.26 -8.34
C SER A 84 7.59 -3.54 -7.56
N SER A 85 6.91 -3.42 -6.42
CA SER A 85 6.03 -4.47 -5.87
C SER A 85 6.57 -5.82 -5.37
N THR A 86 7.84 -6.19 -5.51
CA THR A 86 8.25 -7.58 -5.22
C THR A 86 9.43 -7.69 -4.27
N TYR A 87 9.15 -8.15 -3.07
CA TYR A 87 10.00 -9.17 -2.47
C TYR A 87 9.63 -10.51 -3.14
N SER A 88 10.59 -11.38 -3.44
CA SER A 88 10.31 -12.67 -4.10
C SER A 88 9.64 -13.69 -3.18
N SER A 89 9.96 -13.64 -1.88
CA SER A 89 9.28 -14.42 -0.84
C SER A 89 9.63 -13.89 0.56
N CYS A 90 8.81 -14.24 1.54
CA CYS A 90 9.10 -14.09 2.96
C CYS A 90 10.26 -14.99 3.33
N GLY A 91 11.17 -14.46 4.15
CA GLY A 91 12.17 -15.30 4.78
C GLY A 91 11.53 -16.25 5.77
N THR A 92 12.31 -17.22 6.24
CA THR A 92 11.90 -18.20 7.24
C THR A 92 12.40 -17.85 8.64
N THR A 93 13.26 -16.83 8.74
CA THR A 93 13.82 -16.38 10.03
C THR A 93 12.96 -15.27 10.60
N ALA A 94 12.52 -15.41 11.85
CA ALA A 94 11.81 -14.36 12.55
C ALA A 94 12.66 -13.08 12.62
N PHE A 95 12.02 -11.93 12.48
CA PHE A 95 12.64 -10.65 12.81
C PHE A 95 13.07 -10.66 14.28
N ASN A 96 14.31 -10.24 14.58
CA ASN A 96 14.87 -10.29 15.92
C ASN A 96 15.49 -8.94 16.32
N ARG A 97 14.84 -8.19 17.21
CA ARG A 97 15.30 -6.85 17.64
C ARG A 97 16.75 -6.91 18.12
N GLY A 98 17.54 -5.91 17.75
CA GLY A 98 18.95 -5.81 18.17
C GLY A 98 19.91 -6.73 17.42
N ASN A 99 19.43 -7.61 16.52
CA ASN A 99 20.29 -8.50 15.75
C ASN A 99 20.73 -7.89 14.42
N SER A 100 22.04 -7.88 14.14
CA SER A 100 22.58 -7.27 12.90
C SER A 100 22.26 -8.03 11.62
N THR A 101 21.77 -9.27 11.69
CA THR A 101 21.45 -10.12 10.52
C THR A 101 19.96 -10.05 10.17
N ASN A 102 19.07 -10.18 11.15
CA ASN A 102 17.62 -10.27 10.94
C ASN A 102 16.81 -9.25 11.78
N GLY A 103 17.47 -8.25 12.34
CA GLY A 103 16.89 -7.23 13.23
C GLY A 103 17.11 -5.79 12.80
N THR A 104 17.55 -5.56 11.56
CA THR A 104 17.87 -4.22 11.07
C THR A 104 16.63 -3.49 10.55
N ILE A 105 16.72 -2.17 10.37
CA ILE A 105 15.65 -1.35 9.78
C ILE A 105 15.23 -1.91 8.42
N GLN A 106 16.19 -2.26 7.55
CA GLN A 106 15.91 -2.87 6.26
C GLN A 106 15.07 -4.15 6.40
N LYS A 107 15.44 -5.00 7.35
CA LYS A 107 14.74 -6.27 7.60
C LYS A 107 13.34 -6.03 8.16
N LEU A 108 13.14 -5.01 9.00
CA LEU A 108 11.82 -4.63 9.50
C LEU A 108 10.91 -4.17 8.36
N LYS A 109 11.36 -3.21 7.54
CA LYS A 109 10.57 -2.69 6.40
C LYS A 109 10.18 -3.82 5.45
N GLY A 110 11.15 -4.68 5.11
CA GLY A 110 10.96 -5.84 4.27
C GLY A 110 10.01 -6.88 4.87
N ALA A 111 10.15 -7.19 6.16
CA ALA A 111 9.29 -8.16 6.85
C ALA A 111 7.84 -7.69 6.91
N VAL A 112 7.60 -6.39 7.17
CA VAL A 112 6.24 -5.83 7.16
C VAL A 112 5.66 -5.85 5.75
N ALA A 113 6.42 -5.42 4.74
CA ALA A 113 5.99 -5.52 3.35
C ALA A 113 5.64 -6.98 3.00
N CYS A 114 6.42 -7.92 3.51
CA CYS A 114 6.19 -9.34 3.35
C CYS A 114 4.88 -9.82 3.96
N HIS A 115 4.68 -9.53 5.24
CA HIS A 115 3.50 -9.92 6.00
C HIS A 115 2.19 -9.52 5.33
N PHE A 116 2.16 -8.37 4.65
CA PHE A 116 0.98 -7.86 3.96
C PHE A 116 0.96 -8.08 2.45
N GLY A 117 2.05 -8.54 1.83
CA GLY A 117 2.06 -8.74 0.38
C GLY A 117 1.38 -10.05 -0.05
N THR A 118 1.34 -10.26 -1.35
CA THR A 118 0.49 -11.26 -2.01
C THR A 118 1.21 -12.55 -2.37
N GLN A 119 2.54 -12.55 -2.31
CA GLN A 119 3.42 -13.63 -2.75
C GLN A 119 3.36 -14.85 -1.81
N ASP A 120 3.19 -14.63 -0.50
CA ASP A 120 3.18 -15.69 0.52
C ASP A 120 1.87 -15.74 1.33
N GLY A 121 1.80 -16.66 2.30
CA GLY A 121 0.65 -16.89 3.19
C GLY A 121 0.28 -15.75 4.15
N GLY A 122 0.74 -14.52 3.89
CA GLY A 122 0.39 -13.32 4.65
C GLY A 122 -1.03 -12.81 4.42
N LEU A 123 -1.32 -11.57 4.81
CA LEU A 123 -2.67 -10.96 4.75
C LEU A 123 -3.08 -10.49 3.33
N LYS A 124 -2.17 -10.54 2.35
CA LYS A 124 -2.43 -10.31 0.91
C LYS A 124 -3.18 -9.02 0.59
N PHE A 125 -2.72 -7.90 1.15
CA PHE A 125 -3.25 -6.59 0.83
C PHE A 125 -2.86 -6.21 -0.61
N LYS A 126 -3.84 -6.27 -1.50
CA LYS A 126 -3.74 -5.86 -2.90
C LYS A 126 -4.00 -4.37 -3.03
N ASN A 127 -3.31 -3.72 -3.96
CA ASN A 127 -3.62 -2.33 -4.31
C ASN A 127 -4.93 -2.30 -5.12
N PRO A 128 -6.00 -1.66 -4.61
CA PRO A 128 -7.32 -1.69 -5.25
C PRO A 128 -7.41 -0.84 -6.53
N PHE A 129 -6.39 -0.01 -6.82
CA PHE A 129 -6.29 0.81 -8.03
C PHE A 129 -5.40 0.19 -9.11
N LYS A 130 -4.80 -0.97 -8.85
CA LYS A 130 -3.89 -1.66 -9.76
C LYS A 130 -4.38 -3.08 -10.05
N SER A 131 -3.56 -3.84 -10.78
CA SER A 131 -3.86 -5.22 -11.10
C SER A 131 -4.06 -6.07 -9.84
N SER A 132 -4.80 -7.18 -9.95
CA SER A 132 -5.11 -8.07 -8.82
C SER A 132 -3.88 -8.70 -8.14
N GLN A 133 -2.68 -8.57 -8.71
CA GLN A 133 -1.43 -9.11 -8.14
C GLN A 133 -0.51 -8.01 -7.57
N THR A 134 -0.87 -6.74 -7.73
CA THR A 134 -0.03 -5.64 -7.23
C THR A 134 -0.20 -5.49 -5.72
N ASN A 135 0.89 -5.63 -4.97
CA ASN A 135 0.91 -5.38 -3.53
C ASN A 135 0.52 -3.94 -3.20
N ALA A 136 -0.28 -3.76 -2.14
CA ALA A 136 -0.53 -2.45 -1.57
C ALA A 136 0.66 -1.98 -0.71
N VAL A 137 1.33 -2.90 0.00
CA VAL A 137 2.42 -2.56 0.92
C VAL A 137 3.76 -2.83 0.28
N VAL A 138 4.65 -1.83 0.32
CA VAL A 138 6.01 -1.90 -0.22
C VAL A 138 6.99 -1.30 0.77
N GLY A 139 8.14 -1.94 0.97
CA GLY A 139 9.25 -1.37 1.73
C GLY A 139 10.30 -0.81 0.77
N THR A 140 10.96 0.30 1.09
CA THR A 140 12.17 0.75 0.36
C THR A 140 13.40 -0.01 0.86
N ASP A 141 14.40 -0.20 0.01
CA ASP A 141 15.70 -0.80 0.36
C ASP A 141 16.77 0.24 0.67
N ASP A 142 16.46 1.53 0.50
CA ASP A 142 17.39 2.64 0.61
C ASP A 142 16.93 3.71 1.63
N ASN A 143 17.91 4.55 2.00
CA ASN A 143 17.72 5.77 2.78
C ASN A 143 17.20 6.91 1.90
N SER A 144 16.14 6.68 1.13
CA SER A 144 15.50 7.71 0.31
C SER A 144 13.98 7.68 0.42
N VAL A 145 13.33 8.61 -0.29
CA VAL A 145 11.87 8.58 -0.47
C VAL A 145 11.41 7.51 -1.46
N GLY A 146 12.33 6.79 -2.09
CA GLY A 146 12.07 5.78 -3.11
C GLY A 146 11.75 6.36 -4.49
N PRO A 147 11.75 5.52 -5.53
CA PRO A 147 11.50 5.94 -6.91
C PRO A 147 10.02 6.29 -7.15
N VAL A 148 9.77 7.07 -8.20
CA VAL A 148 8.41 7.47 -8.64
C VAL A 148 7.46 6.28 -8.86
N ALA A 149 7.98 5.12 -9.25
CA ALA A 149 7.20 3.91 -9.47
C ALA A 149 6.39 3.46 -8.24
N LEU A 150 6.81 3.85 -7.02
CA LEU A 150 6.09 3.57 -5.79
C LEU A 150 4.89 4.50 -5.55
N TYR A 151 4.90 5.69 -6.14
CA TYR A 151 3.92 6.74 -5.91
C TYR A 151 2.69 6.55 -6.80
N GLN A 152 2.07 5.39 -6.66
CA GLN A 152 0.80 5.05 -7.28
C GLN A 152 -0.30 5.10 -6.22
N LYS A 153 -1.50 5.56 -6.60
CA LYS A 153 -2.66 5.64 -5.70
C LYS A 153 -2.94 4.28 -5.07
N GLY A 154 -3.20 4.26 -3.76
CA GLY A 154 -3.44 3.07 -2.96
C GLY A 154 -2.20 2.38 -2.42
N THR A 155 -0.99 2.81 -2.78
CA THR A 155 0.26 2.22 -2.27
C THR A 155 0.55 2.71 -0.85
N ILE A 156 1.09 1.83 -0.03
CA ILE A 156 1.56 2.06 1.34
C ILE A 156 3.06 1.81 1.33
N ILE A 157 3.84 2.88 1.40
CA ILE A 157 5.30 2.86 1.37
C ILE A 157 5.82 2.86 2.79
N ILE A 158 6.67 1.89 3.12
CA ILE A 158 7.42 1.84 4.36
C ILE A 158 8.86 2.20 4.04
N ARG A 159 9.32 3.33 4.54
CA ARG A 159 10.67 3.82 4.28
C ARG A 159 11.35 4.24 5.56
N GLN A 160 12.67 4.32 5.51
CA GLN A 160 13.40 4.92 6.61
C GLN A 160 13.09 6.42 6.70
N SER A 161 13.04 6.94 7.92
CA SER A 161 12.78 8.35 8.12
C SER A 161 13.93 9.21 7.60
N GLN A 162 13.61 10.27 6.86
CA GLN A 162 14.54 11.17 6.20
C GLN A 162 14.93 12.38 7.09
N ASN A 163 15.91 13.17 6.63
CA ASN A 163 16.19 14.46 7.27
C ASN A 163 14.94 15.35 7.26
N THR A 164 14.73 16.10 8.34
CA THR A 164 13.57 16.99 8.59
C THR A 164 12.21 16.33 8.83
N GLU A 165 12.16 15.01 9.04
CA GLU A 165 10.94 14.31 9.48
C GLU A 165 11.17 13.43 10.71
N ASN A 166 10.10 13.04 11.40
CA ASN A 166 10.16 12.19 12.60
C ASN A 166 11.14 12.73 13.69
N GLY A 167 11.27 14.06 13.80
CA GLY A 167 12.20 14.71 14.73
C GLY A 167 13.69 14.58 14.36
N ILE A 168 14.02 14.14 13.15
CA ILE A 168 15.38 14.16 12.60
C ILE A 168 15.69 15.58 12.12
N THR A 169 16.75 16.17 12.65
CA THR A 169 17.13 17.57 12.40
C THR A 169 18.35 17.73 11.49
N SER A 170 19.10 16.65 11.27
CA SER A 170 20.24 16.63 10.36
C SER A 170 20.39 15.27 9.66
N ALA A 171 20.99 15.27 8.46
CA ALA A 171 21.17 14.05 7.67
C ALA A 171 21.99 12.98 8.41
N GLY A 172 22.93 13.36 9.29
CA GLY A 172 23.71 12.42 10.10
C GLY A 172 22.92 11.68 11.18
N GLN A 173 21.69 12.13 11.50
CA GLN A 173 20.79 11.43 12.43
C GLN A 173 19.92 10.36 11.75
N VAL A 174 19.94 10.29 10.41
CA VAL A 174 19.29 9.21 9.68
C VAL A 174 20.14 7.96 9.86
N ALA A 175 19.59 6.94 10.55
CA ALA A 175 20.30 5.69 10.77
C ALA A 175 20.65 4.98 9.43
N ALA A 176 21.59 4.04 9.44
CA ALA A 176 21.80 3.18 8.28
C ALA A 176 20.69 2.12 8.18
N GLU A 177 20.40 1.63 6.98
CA GLU A 177 19.49 0.48 6.75
C GLU A 177 19.90 -0.79 7.52
N THR A 178 21.21 -0.93 7.79
CA THR A 178 21.81 -2.01 8.58
C THR A 178 21.79 -1.76 10.09
N ALA A 179 21.34 -0.59 10.54
CA ALA A 179 21.21 -0.30 11.96
C ALA A 179 20.07 -1.14 12.56
N THR A 180 20.24 -1.54 13.82
CA THR A 180 19.26 -2.32 14.60
C THR A 180 18.24 -1.45 15.33
N SER A 181 18.39 -0.12 15.25
CA SER A 181 17.52 0.89 15.81
C SER A 181 17.42 2.06 14.84
N GLY A 182 16.23 2.65 14.72
CA GLY A 182 16.03 3.86 13.95
C GLY A 182 14.58 4.15 13.65
N LYS A 183 14.39 5.24 12.94
CA LYS A 183 13.08 5.85 12.68
C LYS A 183 12.58 5.47 11.30
N ILE A 184 11.31 5.09 11.21
CA ILE A 184 10.66 4.75 9.93
C ILE A 184 9.41 5.60 9.73
N THR A 185 9.04 5.78 8.47
CA THR A 185 7.84 6.50 8.06
C THR A 185 7.00 5.59 7.16
N VAL A 186 5.74 5.40 7.52
CA VAL A 186 4.74 4.70 6.72
C VAL A 186 3.88 5.72 6.01
N THR A 187 3.88 5.70 4.69
CA THR A 187 3.23 6.69 3.82
C THR A 187 2.15 6.03 2.98
N TYR A 188 0.90 6.45 3.13
CA TYR A 188 -0.16 6.18 2.18
C TYR A 188 -0.08 7.15 1.00
N VAL A 189 -0.20 6.63 -0.21
CA VAL A 189 -0.24 7.40 -1.46
C VAL A 189 -1.68 7.48 -1.98
N GLY A 190 -2.25 8.68 -1.96
CA GLY A 190 -3.63 8.98 -2.35
C GLY A 190 -3.79 9.45 -3.80
N LYS A 191 -2.70 9.68 -4.54
CA LYS A 191 -2.72 10.05 -5.97
C LYS A 191 -1.52 9.48 -6.72
N ASN A 192 -1.66 9.25 -8.02
CA ASN A 192 -0.54 8.87 -8.86
C ASN A 192 0.37 10.09 -9.08
N GLU A 193 1.67 9.91 -8.90
CA GLU A 193 2.67 10.95 -9.21
C GLU A 193 3.43 10.62 -10.50
N THR A 194 3.87 11.67 -11.19
CA THR A 194 4.73 11.58 -12.37
C THR A 194 6.21 11.77 -12.05
N ALA A 195 6.54 12.18 -10.82
CA ALA A 195 7.89 12.26 -10.27
C ALA A 195 7.89 11.87 -8.78
N ALA A 196 9.02 11.43 -8.25
CA ALA A 196 9.14 11.17 -6.81
C ALA A 196 8.93 12.49 -6.05
N PRO A 197 7.89 12.60 -5.20
CA PRO A 197 7.57 13.86 -4.55
C PRO A 197 8.63 14.21 -3.51
N ALA A 198 9.04 15.48 -3.51
CA ALA A 198 9.88 16.03 -2.46
C ALA A 198 9.23 15.81 -1.09
N LEU A 199 10.04 15.64 -0.05
CA LEU A 199 9.56 15.30 1.29
C LEU A 199 8.52 16.31 1.81
N THR A 200 8.74 17.60 1.57
CA THR A 200 7.81 18.67 1.95
C THR A 200 6.45 18.50 1.28
N ALA A 201 6.40 18.18 -0.01
CA ALA A 201 5.15 17.98 -0.76
C ALA A 201 4.32 16.80 -0.25
N GLN A 202 4.96 15.79 0.35
CA GLN A 202 4.24 14.67 0.97
C GLN A 202 3.52 15.11 2.26
N THR A 203 4.08 16.06 3.01
CA THR A 203 3.48 16.53 4.28
C THR A 203 2.35 17.55 4.13
N THR A 204 2.21 18.21 2.97
CA THR A 204 1.29 19.35 2.78
C THR A 204 0.14 19.10 1.80
N ALA A 205 0.16 18.02 1.03
CA ALA A 205 -0.85 17.76 0.02
C ALA A 205 -1.95 16.80 0.51
N ASN A 206 -3.21 17.09 0.17
CA ASN A 206 -4.43 16.27 0.41
C ASN A 206 -4.42 14.86 -0.23
N GLY A 207 -3.24 14.32 -0.55
CA GLY A 207 -3.04 13.03 -1.16
C GLY A 207 -2.07 12.12 -0.41
N TYR A 208 -1.61 12.46 0.79
CA TYR A 208 -0.72 11.61 1.58
C TYR A 208 -1.18 11.48 3.02
N LYS A 209 -0.92 10.31 3.62
CA LYS A 209 -1.03 10.11 5.08
C LYS A 209 0.27 9.52 5.58
N HIS A 210 0.81 10.07 6.66
CA HIS A 210 2.06 9.63 7.23
C HIS A 210 1.87 9.14 8.65
N LYS A 211 2.60 8.07 8.98
CA LYS A 211 2.81 7.64 10.35
C LYS A 211 4.30 7.49 10.59
N HIS A 212 4.77 8.17 11.61
CA HIS A 212 6.13 8.07 12.10
C HIS A 212 6.20 7.04 13.22
N LEU A 213 7.19 6.16 13.14
CA LEU A 213 7.43 5.06 14.07
C LEU A 213 8.93 4.93 14.34
N GLU A 214 9.29 4.22 15.39
CA GLU A 214 10.67 4.05 15.81
C GLU A 214 10.91 2.64 16.32
N LEU A 215 11.94 2.00 15.80
CA LEU A 215 12.55 0.79 16.35
C LEU A 215 13.67 1.23 17.30
N LYS A 216 13.60 0.82 18.56
CA LYS A 216 14.56 1.17 19.61
C LYS A 216 15.56 0.06 19.86
#